data_AF-A0A847P3S8-F1
#
_entry.id   AF-A0A847P3S8-F1
#
_cell.length_a   1.000
_cell.length_b   1.000
_cell.length_c   1.000
_cell.angle_alpha   90.00
_cell.angle_beta   90.00
_cell.angle_gamma   90.00
#
_symmetry.space_group_name_H-M   'P 1'
#
loop_
_entity.id
_entity.type
_entity.pdbx_description
1 polymer ?
#
loop_
_entity_poly.entity_id
_entity_poly.type
_entity_poly.pdbx_seq_one_letter_code
_entity_poly.pdbx_strand_id
1 'polypeptide(L)'
;MKKPLKILIIACIMITFAEQVSAQANQVSVVLSSGNLLLCNFLGGKKKQRDSLISAVESNWVAARRLIEKDNYSDATNKLKEILAEIDIYKAYCSKNRKTERVFKDTVNLLISNCRFLESLVPQINKLEMWSDSIPDNSDDLVLRNRHQLLAIQKRCKEAINEQIRANPDKRGAIRFGFRKSIIKLNLLDSLLRDVYDQEKDEFSLKCKFFYNRAVESNDTAQIRKFVDDCDYYQVEKEWCTRARMILSGMDTQSVKEEVIAKEKLSDTEMMKIEYRQAMLSGRVDLLESYLAKYNRKKIRKSESKIDSVRIILGKVKKEIAAREAYDKAHPLFANADFAKLDISIKGLSLSTQNVFRDVIGKSRDQLKIIRGIRFPASIQLDFSGTHPMLYMTAYINCEKDVQSTVTDSGTLFTIEGVTQAMLFLNRIKKAASKSVQEKTASEKIALAAYVVRLHKSADDYITFYGKESMESQDSEENFSYYDFFDLSVNDQKDVRFPNKPSGSVMLLKSENESEKNLLGMSFFGK
;
A
#
# COMPACT_ATOMS: atom_id res chain seq x y z
N MET A 1 -0.23 42.47 56.04
CA MET A 1 -0.20 42.24 54.57
C MET A 1 0.18 40.79 54.30
N LYS A 2 -0.59 40.13 53.42
CA LYS A 2 -0.27 39.01 52.51
C LYS A 2 0.49 37.75 53.03
N LYS A 3 -0.29 36.65 53.08
CA LYS A 3 0.02 35.23 52.78
C LYS A 3 1.00 35.06 51.58
N PRO A 4 1.80 33.95 51.48
CA PRO A 4 1.24 32.59 51.25
C PRO A 4 2.02 31.38 51.82
N LEU A 5 1.28 30.41 52.38
CA LEU A 5 1.71 29.01 52.55
C LEU A 5 0.52 28.02 52.49
N LYS A 6 -0.51 28.32 51.69
CA LYS A 6 -1.76 27.49 51.60
C LYS A 6 -2.08 26.93 50.21
N ILE A 7 -1.19 27.05 49.23
CA ILE A 7 -1.45 26.55 47.87
C ILE A 7 -0.83 25.16 47.62
N LEU A 8 0.16 24.72 48.40
CA LEU A 8 0.84 23.45 48.13
C LEU A 8 0.20 22.21 48.78
N ILE A 9 -0.67 22.37 49.78
CA ILE A 9 -1.29 21.24 50.51
C ILE A 9 -2.65 20.82 49.93
N ILE A 10 -3.33 21.69 49.18
CA ILE A 10 -4.63 21.38 48.55
C ILE A 10 -4.46 20.56 47.26
N ALA A 11 -3.31 20.66 46.59
CA ALA A 11 -3.02 19.89 45.37
C ALA A 11 -2.71 18.41 45.64
N CYS A 12 -2.21 18.05 46.83
CA CYS A 12 -1.90 16.64 47.18
C CYS A 12 -3.08 15.84 47.75
N ILE A 13 -4.21 16.48 48.10
CA ILE A 13 -5.42 15.81 48.60
C ILE A 13 -6.43 15.54 47.46
N MET A 14 -6.35 16.26 46.35
CA MET A 14 -7.27 16.09 45.21
C MET A 14 -6.84 14.97 44.23
N ILE A 15 -5.60 14.48 44.32
CA ILE A 15 -5.11 13.38 43.46
C ILE A 15 -5.38 12.01 44.08
N THR A 16 -5.46 11.91 45.41
CA THR A 16 -5.79 10.64 46.11
C THR A 16 -7.29 10.35 46.21
N PHE A 17 -8.18 11.32 45.98
CA PHE A 17 -9.64 11.10 45.96
C PHE A 17 -10.21 10.74 44.57
N ALA A 18 -9.44 10.89 43.49
CA ALA A 18 -9.88 10.52 42.14
C ALA A 18 -9.65 9.03 41.81
N GLU A 19 -8.70 8.36 42.48
CA GLU A 19 -8.43 6.93 42.28
C GLU A 19 -9.30 6.00 43.16
N GLN A 20 -10.00 6.54 44.17
CA GLN A 20 -10.86 5.75 45.06
C GLN A 20 -12.36 5.75 44.68
N VAL A 21 -12.78 6.57 43.70
CA VAL A 21 -14.18 6.64 43.24
C VAL A 21 -14.42 5.89 41.92
N SER A 22 -13.38 5.44 41.21
CA SER A 22 -13.55 4.63 39.99
C SER A 22 -13.70 3.12 40.25
N ALA A 23 -13.69 2.66 41.50
CA ALA A 23 -13.73 1.23 41.85
C ALA A 23 -15.05 0.74 42.50
N GLN A 24 -16.07 1.60 42.68
CA GLN A 24 -17.36 1.21 43.29
C GLN A 24 -18.59 1.86 42.62
N ALA A 25 -18.64 1.85 41.29
CA ALA A 25 -19.85 2.25 40.53
C ALA A 25 -20.37 1.14 39.61
N ASN A 26 -20.15 -0.13 39.96
CA ASN A 26 -20.96 -1.24 39.48
C ASN A 26 -21.84 -1.70 40.65
N GLN A 27 -23.15 -1.71 40.40
CA GLN A 27 -24.26 -1.88 41.35
C GLN A 27 -24.67 -0.59 42.06
N VAL A 28 -25.76 0.02 41.58
CA VAL A 28 -27.05 0.11 42.28
C VAL A 28 -28.03 0.77 41.31
N SER A 29 -28.85 -0.06 40.68
CA SER A 29 -30.12 0.37 40.10
C SER A 29 -31.11 0.58 41.23
N VAL A 30 -31.55 1.81 41.50
CA VAL A 30 -32.78 2.06 42.26
C VAL A 30 -33.60 3.12 41.55
N VAL A 31 -34.73 2.63 41.07
CA VAL A 31 -35.97 3.34 40.74
C VAL A 31 -36.32 4.31 41.86
N LEU A 32 -36.44 5.61 41.57
CA LEU A 32 -37.30 6.51 42.34
C LEU A 32 -38.15 7.35 41.38
N SER A 33 -39.34 6.80 41.19
CA SER A 33 -40.58 7.36 40.68
C SER A 33 -40.87 8.79 41.12
N SER A 34 -41.37 9.58 40.15
CA SER A 34 -42.46 10.55 40.28
C SER A 34 -43.02 10.76 41.70
N GLY A 35 -42.60 11.82 42.40
CA GLY A 35 -43.17 12.12 43.72
C GLY A 35 -42.65 13.30 44.53
N ASN A 36 -41.71 14.12 44.04
CA ASN A 36 -41.11 15.19 44.87
C ASN A 36 -41.07 16.58 44.21
N LEU A 37 -42.04 16.90 43.34
CA LEU A 37 -42.07 18.17 42.62
C LEU A 37 -42.84 19.31 43.34
N LEU A 38 -43.30 19.13 44.58
CA LEU A 38 -44.30 20.05 45.18
C LEU A 38 -43.89 20.87 46.43
N LEU A 39 -42.66 20.79 46.95
CA LEU A 39 -42.36 21.42 48.26
C LEU A 39 -41.18 22.40 48.36
N CYS A 40 -40.62 22.90 47.25
CA CYS A 40 -39.52 23.89 47.30
C CYS A 40 -39.88 25.25 46.67
N ASN A 41 -41.14 25.68 46.81
CA ASN A 41 -41.67 26.83 46.06
C ASN A 41 -41.95 28.10 46.88
N PHE A 42 -41.29 28.35 48.01
CA PHE A 42 -41.47 29.61 48.74
C PHE A 42 -40.15 30.26 49.19
N LEU A 43 -39.85 31.40 48.55
CA LEU A 43 -39.05 32.54 49.02
C LEU A 43 -37.53 32.33 49.19
N GLY A 44 -36.76 32.78 48.18
CA GLY A 44 -35.28 32.88 48.20
C GLY A 44 -34.56 31.98 47.18
N GLY A 45 -35.12 30.81 46.85
CA GLY A 45 -34.51 29.82 45.93
C GLY A 45 -34.69 30.09 44.44
N LYS A 46 -35.69 30.91 44.05
CA LYS A 46 -36.05 31.13 42.64
C LYS A 46 -34.97 31.83 41.80
N LYS A 47 -34.06 32.61 42.43
CA LYS A 47 -32.96 33.27 41.71
C LYS A 47 -31.80 32.29 41.43
N LYS A 48 -31.39 31.53 42.44
CA LYS A 48 -30.35 30.48 42.32
C LYS A 48 -30.76 29.33 41.37
N GLN A 49 -32.02 28.87 41.43
CA GLN A 49 -32.53 27.86 40.48
C GLN A 49 -32.62 28.40 39.04
N ARG A 50 -32.96 29.69 38.85
CA ARG A 50 -33.04 30.29 37.50
C ARG A 50 -31.68 30.58 36.89
N ASP A 51 -30.69 30.98 37.68
CA ASP A 51 -29.31 31.16 37.19
C ASP A 51 -28.68 29.79 36.84
N SER A 52 -29.00 28.74 37.61
CA SER A 52 -28.64 27.35 37.28
C SER A 52 -29.30 26.88 35.97
N LEU A 53 -30.54 27.25 35.71
CA LEU A 53 -31.27 26.91 34.48
C LEU A 53 -30.66 27.58 33.24
N ILE A 54 -30.24 28.85 33.34
CA ILE A 54 -29.57 29.54 32.22
C ILE A 54 -28.23 28.90 31.91
N SER A 55 -27.44 28.61 32.96
CA SER A 55 -26.17 27.91 32.79
C SER A 55 -26.39 26.53 32.16
N ALA A 56 -27.50 25.85 32.47
CA ALA A 56 -27.87 24.58 31.86
C ALA A 56 -28.25 24.74 30.37
N VAL A 57 -29.11 25.70 30.02
CA VAL A 57 -29.51 25.98 28.63
C VAL A 57 -28.30 26.39 27.77
N GLU A 58 -27.44 27.27 28.26
CA GLU A 58 -26.24 27.70 27.53
C GLU A 58 -25.20 26.56 27.42
N SER A 59 -25.02 25.77 28.49
CA SER A 59 -24.13 24.60 28.45
C SER A 59 -24.62 23.55 27.45
N ASN A 60 -25.92 23.23 27.49
CA ASN A 60 -26.54 22.30 26.54
C ASN A 60 -26.48 22.82 25.10
N TRP A 61 -26.60 24.14 24.88
CA TRP A 61 -26.46 24.75 23.56
C TRP A 61 -25.05 24.58 23.00
N VAL A 62 -24.03 24.84 23.82
CA VAL A 62 -22.62 24.63 23.45
C VAL A 62 -22.33 23.15 23.21
N ALA A 63 -22.84 22.27 24.07
CA ALA A 63 -22.69 20.83 23.92
C ALA A 63 -23.34 20.31 22.62
N ALA A 64 -24.57 20.76 22.31
CA ALA A 64 -25.27 20.39 21.08
C ALA A 64 -24.48 20.82 19.83
N ARG A 65 -23.92 22.03 19.81
CA ARG A 65 -23.09 22.49 18.69
C ARG A 65 -21.84 21.62 18.50
N ARG A 66 -21.13 21.31 19.58
CA ARG A 66 -19.96 20.42 19.53
C ARG A 66 -20.32 19.02 19.04
N LEU A 67 -21.50 18.50 19.40
CA LEU A 67 -21.97 17.20 18.94
C LEU A 67 -22.31 17.23 17.43
N ILE A 68 -22.92 18.31 16.94
CA ILE A 68 -23.17 18.51 15.49
C ILE A 68 -21.86 18.57 14.70
N GLU A 69 -20.85 19.29 15.21
CA GLU A 69 -19.52 19.37 14.58
C GLU A 69 -18.81 18.01 14.52
N LYS A 70 -19.08 17.13 15.49
CA LYS A 70 -18.58 15.76 15.58
C LYS A 70 -19.47 14.72 14.88
N ASP A 71 -20.44 15.16 14.07
CA ASP A 71 -21.38 14.30 13.35
C ASP A 71 -22.26 13.40 14.26
N ASN A 72 -22.38 13.71 15.55
CA ASN A 72 -23.24 13.00 16.50
C ASN A 72 -24.63 13.67 16.60
N TYR A 73 -25.44 13.45 15.56
CA TYR A 73 -26.73 14.12 15.40
C TYR A 73 -27.82 13.66 16.39
N SER A 74 -27.74 12.40 16.85
CA SER A 74 -28.72 11.84 17.78
C SER A 74 -28.59 12.47 19.18
N ASP A 75 -27.37 12.50 19.72
CA ASP A 75 -27.11 13.12 21.02
C ASP A 75 -27.30 14.64 20.98
N ALA A 76 -26.93 15.27 19.86
CA ALA A 76 -27.23 16.68 19.64
C ALA A 76 -28.74 16.95 19.68
N THR A 77 -29.55 16.09 19.05
CA THR A 77 -31.01 16.19 19.08
C THR A 77 -31.56 16.07 20.50
N ASN A 78 -31.03 15.17 21.31
CA ASN A 78 -31.44 15.02 22.70
C ASN A 78 -31.13 16.28 23.53
N LYS A 79 -29.93 16.85 23.37
CA LYS A 79 -29.55 18.12 24.02
C LYS A 79 -30.42 19.30 23.58
N LEU A 80 -30.78 19.36 22.29
CA LEU A 80 -31.67 20.40 21.77
C LEU A 80 -33.12 20.24 22.28
N LYS A 81 -33.61 19.01 22.48
CA LYS A 81 -34.92 18.76 23.11
C LYS A 81 -34.95 19.18 24.58
N GLU A 82 -33.87 18.93 25.33
CA GLU A 82 -33.72 19.45 26.71
C GLU A 82 -33.83 20.99 26.73
N ILE A 83 -33.19 21.67 25.77
CA ILE A 83 -33.30 23.14 25.63
C ILE A 83 -34.74 23.56 25.30
N LEU A 84 -35.43 22.88 24.38
CA LEU A 84 -36.82 23.20 24.04
C LEU A 84 -37.77 23.09 25.22
N ALA A 85 -37.56 22.12 26.12
CA ALA A 85 -38.38 21.96 27.31
C ALA A 85 -38.30 23.18 28.25
N GLU A 86 -37.17 23.90 28.22
CA GLU A 86 -36.89 25.03 29.12
C GLU A 86 -36.92 26.40 28.42
N ILE A 87 -37.18 26.44 27.10
CA ILE A 87 -36.97 27.65 26.28
C ILE A 87 -37.90 28.81 26.63
N ASP A 88 -39.16 28.51 26.97
CA ASP A 88 -40.14 29.54 27.32
C ASP A 88 -39.78 30.18 28.68
N ILE A 89 -39.19 29.41 29.60
CA ILE A 89 -38.68 29.89 30.89
C ILE A 89 -37.42 30.76 30.68
N TYR A 90 -36.51 30.31 29.81
CA TYR A 90 -35.31 31.06 29.42
C TYR A 90 -35.67 32.43 28.80
N LYS A 91 -36.59 32.46 27.85
CA LYS A 91 -37.06 33.69 27.19
C LYS A 91 -37.68 34.68 28.17
N ALA A 92 -38.56 34.20 29.05
CA ALA A 92 -39.18 35.04 30.08
C ALA A 92 -38.14 35.63 31.05
N TYR A 93 -37.08 34.88 31.38
CA TYR A 93 -35.99 35.39 32.20
C TYR A 93 -35.17 36.46 31.49
N CYS A 94 -34.77 36.23 30.23
CA CYS A 94 -33.95 37.18 29.46
C CYS A 94 -34.67 38.53 29.31
N SER A 95 -35.97 38.49 28.98
CA SER A 95 -36.83 39.68 28.91
C SER A 95 -36.91 40.41 30.26
N LYS A 96 -37.19 39.69 31.36
CA LYS A 96 -37.29 40.29 32.71
C LYS A 96 -36.01 40.99 33.15
N ASN A 97 -34.84 40.45 32.80
CA ASN A 97 -33.55 40.95 33.25
C ASN A 97 -32.81 41.80 32.21
N ARG A 98 -33.47 42.18 31.10
CA ARG A 98 -32.87 42.93 29.98
C ARG A 98 -31.57 42.30 29.44
N LYS A 99 -31.47 40.97 29.47
CA LYS A 99 -30.34 40.23 28.86
C LYS A 99 -30.68 39.89 27.41
N THR A 100 -29.67 39.93 26.55
CA THR A 100 -29.81 39.51 25.14
C THR A 100 -30.10 38.01 25.07
N GLU A 101 -31.20 37.64 24.41
CA GLU A 101 -31.52 36.25 24.12
C GLU A 101 -30.49 35.70 23.12
N ARG A 102 -29.82 34.60 23.47
CA ARG A 102 -28.80 33.96 22.62
C ARG A 102 -29.31 32.71 21.91
N VAL A 103 -30.41 32.15 22.40
CA VAL A 103 -30.99 30.88 21.93
C VAL A 103 -32.48 31.10 21.67
N PHE A 104 -32.90 30.95 20.42
CA PHE A 104 -34.27 31.18 19.99
C PHE A 104 -34.98 29.86 19.67
N LYS A 105 -36.28 29.78 20.01
CA LYS A 105 -37.11 28.59 19.81
C LYS A 105 -37.11 28.09 18.36
N ASP A 106 -37.25 28.99 17.40
CA ASP A 106 -37.27 28.66 15.98
C ASP A 106 -35.91 28.11 15.51
N THR A 107 -34.81 28.67 16.03
CA THR A 107 -33.45 28.17 15.75
C THR A 107 -33.26 26.77 16.30
N VAL A 108 -33.73 26.49 17.52
CA VAL A 108 -33.63 25.15 18.13
C VAL A 108 -34.46 24.14 17.35
N ASN A 109 -35.70 24.49 16.98
CA ASN A 109 -36.57 23.63 16.16
C ASN A 109 -35.95 23.34 14.78
N LEU A 110 -35.38 24.36 14.13
CA LEU A 110 -34.68 24.20 12.85
C LEU A 110 -33.47 23.28 12.99
N LEU A 111 -32.67 23.42 14.05
CA LEU A 111 -31.52 22.57 14.31
C LEU A 111 -31.93 21.12 14.58
N ILE A 112 -33.00 20.87 15.34
CA ILE A 112 -33.53 19.51 15.54
C ILE A 112 -34.00 18.91 14.22
N SER A 113 -34.74 19.67 13.42
CA SER A 113 -35.19 19.23 12.09
C SER A 113 -33.99 18.87 11.21
N ASN A 114 -32.94 19.68 11.22
CA ASN A 114 -31.73 19.42 10.44
C ASN A 114 -30.92 18.25 10.99
N CYS A 115 -30.80 18.08 12.31
CA CYS A 115 -30.08 16.95 12.91
C CYS A 115 -30.78 15.62 12.59
N ARG A 116 -32.11 15.55 12.69
CA ARG A 116 -32.87 14.35 12.30
C ARG A 116 -32.73 14.03 10.82
N PHE A 117 -32.74 15.06 9.97
CA PHE A 117 -32.52 14.88 8.54
C PHE A 117 -31.10 14.38 8.26
N LEU A 118 -30.08 14.96 8.89
CA LEU A 118 -28.69 14.52 8.77
C LEU A 118 -28.48 13.09 9.31
N GLU A 119 -29.14 12.74 10.41
CA GLU A 119 -29.16 11.37 10.96
C GLU A 119 -29.71 10.37 9.94
N SER A 120 -30.79 10.73 9.23
CA SER A 120 -31.33 9.89 8.15
C SER A 120 -30.40 9.77 6.93
N LEU A 121 -29.48 10.71 6.75
CA LEU A 121 -28.47 10.71 5.69
C LEU A 121 -27.13 10.09 6.09
N VAL A 122 -26.94 9.68 7.35
CA VAL A 122 -25.67 9.08 7.83
C VAL A 122 -25.18 7.93 6.93
N PRO A 123 -26.03 6.98 6.47
CA PRO A 123 -25.57 5.93 5.57
C PRO A 123 -25.00 6.46 4.26
N GLN A 124 -25.61 7.50 3.68
CA GLN A 124 -25.18 8.15 2.46
C GLN A 124 -23.91 8.97 2.69
N ILE A 125 -23.82 9.68 3.82
CA ILE A 125 -22.61 10.43 4.23
C ILE A 125 -21.43 9.47 4.34
N ASN A 126 -21.56 8.38 5.10
CA ASN A 126 -20.49 7.39 5.26
C ASN A 126 -20.08 6.76 3.93
N LYS A 127 -21.06 6.46 3.06
CA LYS A 127 -20.79 5.91 1.73
C LYS A 127 -20.01 6.88 0.84
N LEU A 128 -20.34 8.17 0.89
CA LEU A 128 -19.61 9.20 0.14
C LEU A 128 -18.24 9.48 0.73
N GLU A 129 -18.09 9.46 2.06
CA GLU A 129 -16.80 9.56 2.75
C GLU A 129 -15.88 8.42 2.30
N MET A 130 -16.35 7.16 2.33
CA MET A 130 -15.58 6.01 1.83
C MET A 130 -15.13 6.15 0.37
N TRP A 131 -15.94 6.77 -0.50
CA TRP A 131 -15.54 7.04 -1.88
C TRP A 131 -14.53 8.18 -1.96
N SER A 132 -14.76 9.28 -1.24
CA SER A 132 -13.87 10.44 -1.26
C SER A 132 -12.54 10.21 -0.54
N ASP A 133 -12.46 9.24 0.38
CA ASP A 133 -11.23 8.89 1.08
C ASP A 133 -10.20 8.22 0.16
N SER A 134 -10.63 7.69 -0.99
CA SER A 134 -9.73 7.18 -2.03
C SER A 134 -9.10 8.29 -2.89
N ILE A 135 -9.45 9.55 -2.64
CA ILE A 135 -8.83 10.71 -3.30
C ILE A 135 -7.52 11.04 -2.56
N PRO A 136 -6.39 11.15 -3.29
CA PRO A 136 -5.08 11.45 -2.71
C PRO A 136 -5.04 12.82 -2.04
N ASP A 137 -4.21 12.93 -1.00
CA ASP A 137 -4.06 14.15 -0.19
C ASP A 137 -3.01 15.13 -0.72
N ASN A 138 -2.15 14.69 -1.65
CA ASN A 138 -1.07 15.48 -2.23
C ASN A 138 -0.81 15.13 -3.70
N SER A 139 0.04 15.93 -4.34
CA SER A 139 0.38 15.83 -5.77
C SER A 139 1.23 14.60 -6.09
N ASP A 140 2.09 14.15 -5.18
CA ASP A 140 2.97 13.00 -5.41
C ASP A 140 2.16 11.69 -5.46
N ASP A 141 1.19 11.56 -4.55
CA ASP A 141 0.24 10.45 -4.53
C ASP A 141 -0.70 10.46 -5.74
N LEU A 142 -1.01 11.65 -6.28
CA LEU A 142 -1.86 11.80 -7.46
C LEU A 142 -1.22 11.17 -8.70
N VAL A 143 0.08 11.37 -8.92
CA VAL A 143 0.82 10.84 -10.10
C VAL A 143 0.84 9.31 -10.13
N LEU A 144 0.74 8.65 -8.97
CA LEU A 144 0.71 7.19 -8.85
C LEU A 144 -0.70 6.61 -9.11
N ARG A 145 -1.73 7.46 -9.24
CA ARG A 145 -3.13 7.06 -9.37
C ARG A 145 -3.61 7.19 -10.81
N ASN A 146 -4.57 6.34 -11.18
CA ASN A 146 -5.20 6.44 -12.50
C ASN A 146 -6.18 7.62 -12.51
N ARG A 147 -5.85 8.69 -13.24
CA ARG A 147 -6.69 9.88 -13.43
C ARG A 147 -8.15 9.57 -13.78
N HIS A 148 -8.41 8.61 -14.68
CA HIS A 148 -9.78 8.24 -15.06
C HIS A 148 -10.57 7.63 -13.91
N GLN A 149 -9.92 6.86 -13.03
CA GLN A 149 -10.57 6.32 -11.83
C GLN A 149 -10.94 7.43 -10.85
N LEU A 150 -10.04 8.38 -10.64
CA LEU A 150 -10.28 9.53 -9.76
C LEU A 150 -11.40 10.44 -10.29
N LEU A 151 -11.43 10.72 -11.60
CA LEU A 151 -12.50 11.48 -12.23
C LEU A 151 -13.84 10.74 -12.16
N ALA A 152 -13.85 9.40 -12.26
CA ALA A 152 -15.06 8.61 -12.09
C ALA A 152 -15.61 8.67 -10.66
N ILE A 153 -14.73 8.57 -9.64
CA ILE A 153 -15.09 8.78 -8.23
C ILE A 153 -15.66 10.18 -8.04
N GLN A 154 -14.95 11.19 -8.56
CA GLN A 154 -15.34 12.59 -8.44
C GLN A 154 -16.73 12.84 -9.02
N LYS A 155 -16.98 12.33 -10.23
CA LYS A 155 -18.28 12.41 -10.90
C LYS A 155 -19.37 11.75 -10.06
N ARG A 156 -19.12 10.53 -9.57
CA ARG A 156 -20.08 9.75 -8.78
C ARG A 156 -20.44 10.45 -7.46
N CYS A 157 -19.47 11.04 -6.77
CA CYS A 157 -19.72 11.82 -5.55
C CYS A 157 -20.50 13.10 -5.87
N LYS A 158 -20.11 13.86 -6.91
CA LYS A 158 -20.82 15.08 -7.34
C LYS A 158 -22.28 14.77 -7.72
N GLU A 159 -22.53 13.68 -8.44
CA GLU A 159 -23.88 13.22 -8.80
C GLU A 159 -24.72 12.86 -7.58
N ALA A 160 -24.18 12.07 -6.64
CA ALA A 160 -24.90 11.68 -5.43
C ALA A 160 -25.24 12.89 -4.53
N ILE A 161 -24.34 13.85 -4.38
CA ILE A 161 -24.62 15.10 -3.64
C ILE A 161 -25.73 15.89 -4.34
N ASN A 162 -25.65 16.04 -5.66
CA ASN A 162 -26.64 16.78 -6.44
C ASN A 162 -28.01 16.11 -6.42
N GLU A 163 -28.06 14.78 -6.42
CA GLU A 163 -29.30 14.01 -6.26
C GLU A 163 -29.98 14.31 -4.92
N GLN A 164 -29.22 14.32 -3.82
CA GLN A 164 -29.77 14.68 -2.50
C GLN A 164 -30.27 16.12 -2.45
N ILE A 165 -29.54 17.07 -3.07
CA ILE A 165 -29.95 18.47 -3.15
C ILE A 165 -31.23 18.63 -3.98
N ARG A 166 -31.37 17.89 -5.08
CA ARG A 166 -32.58 17.91 -5.91
C ARG A 166 -33.78 17.30 -5.18
N ALA A 167 -33.56 16.24 -4.42
CA ALA A 167 -34.62 15.59 -3.64
C ALA A 167 -35.10 16.45 -2.45
N ASN A 168 -34.22 17.28 -1.87
CA ASN A 168 -34.56 18.11 -0.70
C ASN A 168 -34.05 19.56 -0.86
N PRO A 169 -34.67 20.36 -1.73
CA PRO A 169 -34.18 21.69 -2.09
C PRO A 169 -34.16 22.68 -0.91
N ASP A 170 -35.09 22.55 0.04
CA ASP A 170 -35.21 23.35 1.26
C ASP A 170 -34.11 23.03 2.30
N LYS A 171 -33.48 21.86 2.20
CA LYS A 171 -32.41 21.39 3.10
C LYS A 171 -31.01 21.50 2.51
N ARG A 172 -30.82 22.23 1.41
CA ARG A 172 -29.53 22.38 0.71
C ARG A 172 -28.36 22.73 1.64
N GLY A 173 -28.56 23.62 2.60
CA GLY A 173 -27.54 24.02 3.58
C GLY A 173 -27.11 22.87 4.49
N ALA A 174 -28.09 22.11 5.02
CA ALA A 174 -27.81 20.94 5.85
C ALA A 174 -27.11 19.85 5.03
N ILE A 175 -27.54 19.60 3.79
CA ILE A 175 -26.91 18.63 2.88
C ILE A 175 -25.42 18.96 2.66
N ARG A 176 -25.12 20.22 2.32
CA ARG A 176 -23.73 20.68 2.13
C ARG A 176 -22.89 20.53 3.40
N PHE A 177 -23.49 20.76 4.57
CA PHE A 177 -22.83 20.54 5.85
C PHE A 177 -22.56 19.05 6.13
N GLY A 178 -23.55 18.18 5.87
CA GLY A 178 -23.40 16.73 6.05
C GLY A 178 -22.30 16.14 5.16
N PHE A 179 -22.25 16.55 3.89
CA PHE A 179 -21.22 16.10 2.94
C PHE A 179 -19.95 16.96 2.93
N ARG A 180 -19.72 17.80 3.95
CA ARG A 180 -18.62 18.79 3.95
C ARG A 180 -17.24 18.17 3.74
N LYS A 181 -16.96 17.02 4.36
CA LYS A 181 -15.66 16.34 4.24
C LYS A 181 -15.41 15.87 2.80
N SER A 182 -16.39 15.18 2.21
CA SER A 182 -16.31 14.76 0.81
C SER A 182 -16.21 15.95 -0.15
N ILE A 183 -16.95 17.05 0.08
CA ILE A 183 -16.84 18.25 -0.76
C ILE A 183 -15.43 18.84 -0.71
N ILE A 184 -14.82 18.92 0.48
CA ILE A 184 -13.44 19.40 0.65
C ILE A 184 -12.47 18.52 -0.14
N LYS A 185 -12.57 17.19 -0.02
CA LYS A 185 -11.74 16.24 -0.77
C LYS A 185 -11.92 16.36 -2.30
N LEU A 186 -13.15 16.56 -2.78
CA LEU A 186 -13.41 16.74 -4.22
C LEU A 186 -12.79 18.04 -4.76
N ASN A 187 -12.79 19.11 -3.97
CA ASN A 187 -12.17 20.37 -4.33
C ASN A 187 -10.64 20.26 -4.30
N LEU A 188 -10.08 19.50 -3.35
CA LEU A 188 -8.65 19.21 -3.29
C LEU A 188 -8.20 18.49 -4.56
N LEU A 189 -8.92 17.47 -5.02
CA LEU A 189 -8.61 16.79 -6.28
C LEU A 189 -8.56 17.74 -7.48
N ASP A 190 -9.51 18.67 -7.57
CA ASP A 190 -9.54 19.69 -8.64
C ASP A 190 -8.29 20.60 -8.60
N SER A 191 -7.71 20.84 -7.42
CA SER A 191 -6.44 21.57 -7.27
C SER A 191 -5.25 20.71 -7.67
N LEU A 192 -5.15 19.51 -7.10
CA LEU A 192 -4.01 18.61 -7.32
C LEU A 192 -3.85 18.26 -8.82
N LEU A 193 -4.95 18.02 -9.54
CA LEU A 193 -4.93 17.76 -10.98
C LEU A 193 -4.40 18.95 -11.80
N ARG A 194 -4.54 20.18 -11.30
CA ARG A 194 -3.93 21.35 -11.95
C ARG A 194 -2.45 21.43 -11.66
N ASP A 195 -2.05 21.11 -10.43
CA ASP A 195 -0.66 21.22 -9.98
C ASP A 195 0.27 20.25 -10.71
N VAL A 196 -0.21 19.05 -11.05
CA VAL A 196 0.58 18.03 -11.79
C VAL A 196 0.40 18.08 -13.31
N TYR A 197 -0.47 18.96 -13.83
CA TYR A 197 -0.92 18.93 -15.22
C TYR A 197 0.21 18.98 -16.24
N ASP A 198 1.14 19.93 -16.09
CA ASP A 198 2.23 20.12 -17.05
C ASP A 198 3.21 18.93 -17.04
N GLN A 199 3.48 18.36 -15.87
CA GLN A 199 4.34 17.18 -15.72
C GLN A 199 3.70 15.94 -16.37
N GLU A 200 2.42 15.67 -16.09
CA GLU A 200 1.70 14.54 -16.69
C GLU A 200 1.53 14.72 -18.21
N LYS A 201 1.32 15.95 -18.67
CA LYS A 201 1.25 16.29 -20.10
C LYS A 201 2.55 15.95 -20.81
N ASP A 202 3.69 16.33 -20.25
CA ASP A 202 5.00 16.04 -20.85
C ASP A 202 5.28 14.54 -20.89
N GLU A 203 4.97 13.82 -19.81
CA GLU A 203 5.10 12.36 -19.77
C GLU A 203 4.17 11.67 -20.78
N PHE A 204 2.90 12.06 -20.82
CA PHE A 204 1.92 11.53 -21.77
C PHE A 204 2.34 11.81 -23.21
N SER A 205 2.82 13.02 -23.49
CA SER A 205 3.36 13.39 -24.80
C SER A 205 4.53 12.47 -25.18
N LEU A 206 5.55 12.33 -24.32
CA LEU A 206 6.72 11.47 -24.56
C LEU A 206 6.34 10.00 -24.80
N LYS A 207 5.42 9.47 -24.00
CA LYS A 207 4.99 8.07 -24.02
C LYS A 207 3.70 7.82 -24.83
N CYS A 208 3.23 8.79 -25.60
CA CYS A 208 1.95 8.75 -26.33
C CYS A 208 1.78 7.48 -27.19
N LYS A 209 2.83 7.06 -27.89
CA LYS A 209 2.84 5.82 -28.70
C LYS A 209 2.65 4.56 -27.84
N PHE A 210 3.29 4.51 -26.67
CA PHE A 210 3.21 3.39 -25.75
C PHE A 210 1.77 3.26 -25.19
N PHE A 211 1.16 4.38 -24.78
CA PHE A 211 -0.22 4.38 -24.30
C PHE A 211 -1.22 3.99 -25.40
N TYR A 212 -1.02 4.47 -26.63
CA TYR A 212 -1.82 4.05 -27.79
C TYR A 212 -1.74 2.55 -28.05
N ASN A 213 -0.52 1.99 -28.14
CA ASN A 213 -0.34 0.56 -28.39
C ASN A 213 -1.02 -0.28 -27.32
N ARG A 214 -0.85 0.08 -26.04
CA ARG A 214 -1.48 -0.61 -24.92
C ARG A 214 -3.02 -0.56 -24.98
N ALA A 215 -3.59 0.57 -25.41
CA ALA A 215 -5.04 0.73 -25.56
C ALA A 215 -5.61 -0.06 -26.75
N VAL A 216 -4.84 -0.22 -27.83
CA VAL A 216 -5.23 -1.03 -28.99
C VAL A 216 -5.07 -2.52 -28.70
N GLU A 217 -3.95 -2.92 -28.10
CA GLU A 217 -3.64 -4.31 -27.73
C GLU A 217 -4.66 -4.90 -26.74
N SER A 218 -5.32 -4.07 -25.94
CA SER A 218 -6.34 -4.54 -25.01
C SER A 218 -7.63 -5.00 -25.70
N ASN A 219 -7.81 -4.77 -27.00
CA ASN A 219 -9.02 -5.07 -27.78
C ASN A 219 -10.31 -4.53 -27.13
N ASP A 220 -10.19 -3.49 -26.30
CA ASP A 220 -11.27 -2.89 -25.53
C ASP A 220 -11.46 -1.44 -25.97
N THR A 221 -12.59 -1.17 -26.63
CA THR A 221 -12.95 0.18 -27.09
C THR A 221 -13.01 1.20 -25.95
N ALA A 222 -13.25 0.78 -24.70
CA ALA A 222 -13.22 1.68 -23.55
C ALA A 222 -11.80 2.19 -23.23
N GLN A 223 -10.75 1.38 -23.47
CA GLN A 223 -9.36 1.82 -23.29
C GLN A 223 -8.92 2.79 -24.39
N ILE A 224 -9.36 2.56 -25.62
CA ILE A 224 -9.12 3.48 -26.73
C ILE A 224 -9.80 4.83 -26.48
N ARG A 225 -11.04 4.82 -25.93
CA ARG A 225 -11.72 6.05 -25.49
C ARG A 225 -10.94 6.80 -24.43
N LYS A 226 -10.48 6.13 -23.37
CA LYS A 226 -9.64 6.75 -22.32
C LYS A 226 -8.39 7.41 -22.89
N PHE A 227 -7.72 6.74 -23.83
CA PHE A 227 -6.54 7.30 -24.48
C PHE A 227 -6.87 8.56 -25.30
N VAL A 228 -8.00 8.58 -26.02
CA VAL A 228 -8.45 9.78 -26.73
C VAL A 228 -8.81 10.89 -25.76
N ASP A 229 -9.49 10.57 -24.65
CA ASP A 229 -9.82 11.53 -23.60
C ASP A 229 -8.55 12.16 -22.98
N ASP A 230 -7.47 11.39 -22.84
CA ASP A 230 -6.16 11.91 -22.39
C ASP A 230 -5.49 12.78 -23.47
N CYS A 231 -5.57 12.39 -24.74
CA CYS A 231 -5.10 13.23 -25.86
C CYS A 231 -5.79 14.60 -25.89
N ASP A 232 -7.12 14.62 -25.69
CA ASP A 232 -7.91 15.84 -25.69
C ASP A 232 -7.63 16.69 -24.45
N TYR A 233 -7.52 16.05 -23.27
CA TYR A 233 -7.22 16.74 -22.01
C TYR A 233 -5.84 17.40 -22.00
N TYR A 234 -4.80 16.69 -22.43
CA TYR A 234 -3.43 17.21 -22.50
C TYR A 234 -3.18 18.04 -23.76
N GLN A 235 -4.17 18.12 -24.67
CA GLN A 235 -4.06 18.81 -25.95
C GLN A 235 -2.85 18.34 -26.76
N VAL A 236 -2.63 17.02 -26.81
CA VAL A 236 -1.50 16.40 -27.52
C VAL A 236 -1.93 16.03 -28.94
N GLU A 237 -1.38 16.75 -29.92
CA GLU A 237 -1.65 16.54 -31.34
C GLU A 237 -0.60 15.64 -32.00
N LYS A 238 -0.55 14.37 -31.58
CA LYS A 238 0.33 13.35 -32.19
C LYS A 238 -0.46 12.41 -33.09
N GLU A 239 0.24 11.82 -34.06
CA GLU A 239 -0.32 10.87 -35.04
C GLU A 239 -1.15 9.75 -34.37
N TRP A 240 -0.74 9.28 -33.18
CA TRP A 240 -1.43 8.23 -32.43
C TRP A 240 -2.81 8.64 -31.91
N CYS A 241 -2.97 9.91 -31.48
CA CYS A 241 -4.25 10.46 -31.07
C CYS A 241 -5.23 10.50 -32.26
N THR A 242 -4.76 10.92 -33.45
CA THR A 242 -5.54 10.89 -34.68
C THR A 242 -5.96 9.47 -35.07
N ARG A 243 -5.02 8.51 -35.00
CA ARG A 243 -5.31 7.09 -35.27
C ARG A 243 -6.32 6.49 -34.30
N ALA A 244 -6.24 6.81 -33.00
CA ALA A 244 -7.20 6.34 -32.02
C ALA A 244 -8.61 6.90 -32.26
N ARG A 245 -8.71 8.20 -32.61
CA ARG A 245 -9.99 8.81 -33.01
C ARG A 245 -10.58 8.12 -34.25
N MET A 246 -9.76 7.82 -35.26
CA MET A 246 -10.21 7.08 -36.45
C MET A 246 -10.80 5.70 -36.11
N ILE A 247 -10.17 4.95 -35.18
CA ILE A 247 -10.69 3.65 -34.71
C ILE A 247 -12.07 3.82 -34.04
N LEU A 248 -12.26 4.86 -33.21
CA LEU A 248 -13.53 5.10 -32.52
C LEU A 248 -14.63 5.64 -33.42
N SER A 249 -14.27 6.41 -34.45
CA SER A 249 -15.22 6.98 -35.41
C SER A 249 -15.77 5.95 -36.40
N GLY A 250 -15.28 4.70 -36.38
CA GLY A 250 -15.69 3.68 -37.33
C GLY A 250 -15.37 4.05 -38.79
N MET A 251 -14.50 5.04 -39.01
CA MET A 251 -13.96 5.31 -40.33
C MET A 251 -13.08 4.12 -40.68
N ASP A 252 -13.53 3.40 -41.69
CA ASP A 252 -13.05 2.09 -42.09
C ASP A 252 -11.51 2.01 -42.02
N THR A 253 -11.00 1.18 -41.11
CA THR A 253 -9.66 0.58 -41.20
C THR A 253 -9.62 -0.40 -42.38
N GLN A 254 -10.04 0.04 -43.57
CA GLN A 254 -9.68 -0.61 -44.82
C GLN A 254 -8.26 -0.19 -45.18
N SER A 255 -7.31 -0.92 -44.59
CA SER A 255 -6.11 -1.40 -45.28
C SER A 255 -5.17 -2.16 -44.34
N VAL A 256 -5.69 -2.91 -43.37
CA VAL A 256 -4.91 -4.02 -42.77
C VAL A 256 -5.86 -5.16 -42.41
N LYS A 257 -6.53 -5.72 -43.41
CA LYS A 257 -6.99 -7.11 -43.32
C LYS A 257 -5.90 -7.98 -43.94
N GLU A 258 -5.63 -9.09 -43.26
CA GLU A 258 -4.90 -10.24 -43.79
C GLU A 258 -5.47 -10.62 -45.17
N GLU A 259 -4.82 -10.16 -46.23
CA GLU A 259 -4.98 -10.77 -47.54
C GLU A 259 -3.92 -11.85 -47.69
N VAL A 260 -4.45 -13.07 -47.78
CA VAL A 260 -3.84 -14.17 -48.51
C VAL A 260 -3.15 -13.62 -49.76
N ILE A 261 -1.84 -13.83 -49.78
CA ILE A 261 -0.85 -13.60 -50.84
C ILE A 261 -1.51 -13.57 -52.24
N ALA A 262 -1.90 -12.37 -52.69
CA ALA A 262 -1.90 -12.00 -54.10
C ALA A 262 -0.66 -11.13 -54.30
N LYS A 263 0.24 -11.60 -55.17
CA LYS A 263 1.55 -11.01 -55.45
C LYS A 263 1.43 -9.61 -56.09
N GLU A 264 1.11 -8.57 -55.33
CA GLU A 264 1.59 -7.24 -55.66
C GLU A 264 3.05 -7.15 -55.23
N LYS A 265 3.94 -6.85 -56.18
CA LYS A 265 5.35 -6.58 -55.90
C LYS A 265 5.43 -5.30 -55.08
N LEU A 266 5.36 -5.44 -53.76
CA LEU A 266 5.70 -4.38 -52.82
C LEU A 266 7.04 -3.76 -53.24
N SER A 267 7.11 -2.43 -53.23
CA SER A 267 8.36 -1.75 -53.55
C SER A 267 9.43 -2.11 -52.52
N ASP A 268 10.70 -2.13 -52.94
CA ASP A 268 11.86 -2.39 -52.06
C ASP A 268 11.85 -1.49 -50.80
N THR A 269 11.22 -0.31 -50.88
CA THR A 269 11.13 0.66 -49.78
C THR A 269 10.02 0.31 -48.77
N GLU A 270 8.91 -0.30 -49.22
CA GLU A 270 7.79 -0.71 -48.36
C GLU A 270 8.10 -1.99 -47.61
N MET A 271 8.69 -2.99 -48.28
CA MET A 271 9.23 -4.17 -47.62
C MET A 271 10.23 -3.78 -46.52
N MET A 272 11.14 -2.85 -46.81
CA MET A 272 12.11 -2.38 -45.84
C MET A 272 11.46 -1.70 -44.62
N LYS A 273 10.35 -0.96 -44.80
CA LYS A 273 9.60 -0.35 -43.69
C LYS A 273 8.94 -1.41 -42.81
N ILE A 274 8.37 -2.45 -43.41
CA ILE A 274 7.70 -3.55 -42.70
C ILE A 274 8.74 -4.36 -41.90
N GLU A 275 9.82 -4.77 -42.54
CA GLU A 275 10.89 -5.55 -41.90
C GLU A 275 11.59 -4.76 -40.79
N TYR A 276 11.78 -3.44 -40.98
CA TYR A 276 12.29 -2.56 -39.92
C TYR A 276 11.36 -2.55 -38.71
N ARG A 277 10.06 -2.36 -38.95
CA ARG A 277 9.05 -2.33 -37.88
C ARG A 277 9.02 -3.67 -37.14
N GLN A 278 9.07 -4.78 -37.86
CA GLN A 278 9.07 -6.13 -37.29
C GLN A 278 10.32 -6.39 -36.45
N ALA A 279 11.52 -6.04 -36.94
CA ALA A 279 12.77 -6.21 -36.21
C ALA A 279 12.81 -5.33 -34.94
N MET A 280 12.41 -4.06 -35.05
CA MET A 280 12.45 -3.11 -33.93
C MET A 280 11.37 -3.37 -32.86
N LEU A 281 10.18 -3.85 -33.23
CA LEU A 281 9.14 -4.20 -32.27
C LEU A 281 9.41 -5.52 -31.56
N SER A 282 9.97 -6.51 -32.27
CA SER A 282 10.25 -7.82 -31.69
C SER A 282 11.48 -7.83 -30.79
N GLY A 283 12.47 -6.97 -31.06
CA GLY A 283 13.74 -6.95 -30.33
C GLY A 283 14.56 -8.24 -30.48
N ARG A 284 14.16 -9.16 -31.36
CA ARG A 284 14.84 -10.45 -31.53
C ARG A 284 16.13 -10.29 -32.30
N VAL A 285 17.19 -10.89 -31.78
CA VAL A 285 18.55 -10.80 -32.34
C VAL A 285 18.60 -11.27 -33.80
N ASP A 286 17.94 -12.39 -34.12
CA ASP A 286 17.91 -12.96 -35.47
C ASP A 286 17.24 -12.03 -36.50
N LEU A 287 16.14 -11.37 -36.13
CA LEU A 287 15.44 -10.44 -37.01
C LEU A 287 16.21 -9.12 -37.19
N LEU A 288 16.84 -8.62 -36.13
CA LEU A 288 17.71 -7.43 -36.18
C LEU A 288 18.96 -7.69 -37.04
N GLU A 289 19.59 -8.86 -36.90
CA GLU A 289 20.74 -9.27 -37.72
C GLU A 289 20.37 -9.47 -39.18
N SER A 290 19.25 -10.14 -39.46
CA SER A 290 18.73 -10.34 -40.81
C SER A 290 18.44 -9.01 -41.51
N TYR A 291 17.85 -8.05 -40.78
CA TYR A 291 17.60 -6.70 -41.30
C TYR A 291 18.90 -5.98 -41.67
N LEU A 292 19.91 -6.01 -40.79
CA LEU A 292 21.22 -5.42 -41.08
C LEU A 292 21.89 -6.11 -42.27
N ALA A 293 21.91 -7.45 -42.31
CA ALA A 293 22.52 -8.19 -43.42
C ALA A 293 21.91 -7.81 -44.78
N LYS A 294 20.59 -7.62 -44.83
CA LYS A 294 19.84 -7.32 -46.05
C LYS A 294 19.99 -5.86 -46.53
N TYR A 295 20.06 -4.89 -45.62
CA TYR A 295 20.00 -3.46 -45.99
C TYR A 295 21.31 -2.69 -45.79
N ASN A 296 22.28 -3.20 -45.02
CA ASN A 296 23.54 -2.51 -44.70
C ASN A 296 24.46 -2.30 -45.91
N ARG A 297 24.24 -3.03 -47.03
CA ARG A 297 25.03 -2.90 -48.28
C ARG A 297 24.30 -2.19 -49.42
N LYS A 298 23.00 -1.89 -49.30
CA LYS A 298 22.23 -1.21 -50.36
C LYS A 298 22.41 0.31 -50.24
N LYS A 299 22.88 0.99 -51.31
CA LYS A 299 22.99 2.47 -51.38
C LYS A 299 21.59 3.12 -51.45
N ILE A 300 20.85 3.12 -50.35
CA ILE A 300 19.57 3.82 -50.22
C ILE A 300 19.77 4.95 -49.22
N ARG A 301 19.88 6.20 -49.68
CA ARG A 301 20.10 7.39 -48.79
C ARG A 301 19.08 7.52 -47.64
N LYS A 302 17.85 7.03 -47.82
CA LYS A 302 16.80 7.05 -46.79
C LYS A 302 16.88 5.88 -45.77
N SER A 303 17.92 5.05 -45.84
CA SER A 303 18.07 3.83 -45.04
C SER A 303 19.05 3.92 -43.87
N GLU A 304 20.01 4.84 -43.92
CA GLU A 304 21.13 4.91 -42.98
C GLU A 304 20.66 5.10 -41.53
N SER A 305 19.74 6.03 -41.26
CA SER A 305 19.23 6.27 -39.91
C SER A 305 18.47 5.08 -39.30
N LYS A 306 17.77 4.29 -40.14
CA LYS A 306 17.08 3.07 -39.71
C LYS A 306 18.07 1.94 -39.44
N ILE A 307 19.06 1.78 -40.31
CA ILE A 307 20.16 0.83 -40.13
C ILE A 307 20.92 1.14 -38.84
N ASP A 308 21.21 2.41 -38.56
CA ASP A 308 21.86 2.83 -37.32
C ASP A 308 20.97 2.57 -36.09
N SER A 309 19.67 2.84 -36.18
CA SER A 309 18.72 2.53 -35.09
C SER A 309 18.67 1.03 -34.78
N VAL A 310 18.60 0.17 -35.81
CA VAL A 310 18.67 -1.29 -35.64
C VAL A 310 20.00 -1.72 -35.05
N ARG A 311 21.11 -1.11 -35.48
CA ARG A 311 22.46 -1.41 -34.96
C ARG A 311 22.59 -1.05 -33.48
N ILE A 312 22.03 0.09 -33.06
CA ILE A 312 22.02 0.52 -31.65
C ILE A 312 21.19 -0.46 -30.80
N ILE A 313 19.97 -0.81 -31.24
CA ILE A 313 19.13 -1.76 -30.51
C ILE A 313 19.78 -3.14 -30.46
N LEU A 314 20.31 -3.65 -31.57
CA LEU A 314 21.03 -4.91 -31.60
C LEU A 314 22.24 -4.90 -30.64
N GLY A 315 23.00 -3.80 -30.62
CA GLY A 315 24.09 -3.60 -29.68
C GLY A 315 23.63 -3.63 -28.22
N LYS A 316 22.48 -3.00 -27.92
CA LYS A 316 21.88 -3.01 -26.57
C LYS A 316 21.43 -4.42 -26.16
N VAL A 317 20.63 -5.08 -27.00
CA VAL A 317 20.12 -6.43 -26.73
C VAL A 317 21.26 -7.44 -26.58
N LYS A 318 22.28 -7.39 -27.45
CA LYS A 318 23.47 -8.26 -27.32
C LYS A 318 24.23 -8.02 -26.02
N LYS A 319 24.40 -6.76 -25.61
CA LYS A 319 25.01 -6.43 -24.30
C LYS A 319 24.19 -6.99 -23.14
N GLU A 320 22.87 -6.87 -23.19
CA GLU A 320 21.98 -7.42 -22.16
C GLU A 320 22.04 -8.95 -22.09
N ILE A 321 22.02 -9.67 -23.22
CA ILE A 321 22.13 -11.13 -23.16
C ILE A 321 23.52 -11.55 -22.69
N ALA A 322 24.59 -10.87 -23.14
CA ALA A 322 25.94 -11.16 -22.68
C ALA A 322 26.11 -10.91 -21.18
N ALA A 323 25.50 -9.84 -20.64
CA ALA A 323 25.47 -9.58 -19.20
C ALA A 323 24.71 -10.67 -18.43
N ARG A 324 23.56 -11.11 -18.94
CA ARG A 324 22.79 -12.23 -18.36
C ARG A 324 23.56 -13.55 -18.39
N GLU A 325 24.20 -13.87 -19.51
CA GLU A 325 25.03 -15.07 -19.65
C GLU A 325 26.25 -15.04 -18.73
N ALA A 326 26.90 -13.88 -18.61
CA ALA A 326 28.00 -13.69 -17.67
C ALA A 326 27.55 -13.86 -16.22
N TYR A 327 26.37 -13.33 -15.87
CA TYR A 327 25.77 -13.53 -14.56
C TYR A 327 25.46 -15.00 -14.28
N ASP A 328 24.78 -15.69 -15.21
CA ASP A 328 24.43 -17.11 -15.04
C ASP A 328 25.68 -18.00 -14.94
N LYS A 329 26.78 -17.63 -15.62
CA LYS A 329 28.07 -18.32 -15.53
C LYS A 329 28.78 -18.06 -14.19
N ALA A 330 28.74 -16.83 -13.70
CA ALA A 330 29.32 -16.45 -12.40
C ALA A 330 28.50 -17.02 -11.22
N HIS A 331 27.18 -17.12 -11.42
CA HIS A 331 26.21 -17.53 -10.42
C HIS A 331 25.38 -18.73 -10.90
N PRO A 332 25.98 -19.93 -10.99
CA PRO A 332 25.27 -21.13 -11.40
C PRO A 332 24.27 -21.55 -10.31
N LEU A 333 23.14 -22.14 -10.73
CA LEU A 333 22.20 -22.80 -9.82
C LEU A 333 22.90 -23.90 -9.02
N PHE A 334 22.42 -24.18 -7.81
CA PHE A 334 22.95 -25.24 -6.96
C PHE A 334 23.05 -26.60 -7.69
N ALA A 335 22.11 -26.93 -8.55
CA ALA A 335 22.14 -28.16 -9.36
C ALA A 335 23.40 -28.29 -10.24
N ASN A 336 24.00 -27.18 -10.67
CA ASN A 336 25.12 -27.12 -11.62
C ASN A 336 26.42 -26.60 -10.97
N ALA A 337 26.40 -26.34 -9.67
CA ALA A 337 27.50 -25.68 -8.99
C ALA A 337 28.57 -26.66 -8.49
N ASP A 338 29.78 -26.12 -8.32
CA ASP A 338 30.89 -26.82 -7.68
C ASP A 338 30.86 -26.60 -6.16
N PHE A 339 30.34 -27.60 -5.44
CA PHE A 339 30.23 -27.58 -3.97
C PHE A 339 31.58 -27.64 -3.24
N ALA A 340 32.70 -27.88 -3.94
CA ALA A 340 34.02 -27.69 -3.33
C ALA A 340 34.27 -26.22 -2.95
N LYS A 341 33.59 -25.28 -3.62
CA LYS A 341 33.68 -23.83 -3.37
C LYS A 341 32.68 -23.31 -2.35
N LEU A 342 31.92 -24.18 -1.70
CA LEU A 342 31.01 -23.81 -0.61
C LEU A 342 31.84 -23.38 0.60
N ASP A 343 31.72 -22.11 0.98
CA ASP A 343 32.38 -21.59 2.18
C ASP A 343 31.62 -22.02 3.44
N ILE A 344 32.37 -22.47 4.46
CA ILE A 344 31.79 -22.96 5.72
C ILE A 344 32.55 -22.34 6.88
N SER A 345 31.87 -21.48 7.63
CA SER A 345 32.41 -20.83 8.83
C SER A 345 31.65 -21.30 10.07
N ILE A 346 32.36 -21.77 11.09
CA ILE A 346 31.76 -22.22 12.36
C ILE A 346 32.48 -21.53 13.52
N LYS A 347 31.72 -20.86 14.40
CA LYS A 347 32.24 -20.07 15.52
C LYS A 347 31.51 -20.40 16.82
N GLY A 348 32.16 -20.15 17.96
CA GLY A 348 31.56 -20.32 19.30
C GLY A 348 31.44 -21.75 19.81
N LEU A 349 32.06 -22.73 19.14
CA LEU A 349 32.09 -24.14 19.56
C LEU A 349 33.53 -24.64 19.75
N SER A 350 33.70 -25.70 20.54
CA SER A 350 34.96 -26.43 20.65
C SER A 350 35.39 -27.03 19.30
N LEU A 351 36.70 -27.19 19.05
CA LEU A 351 37.20 -27.68 17.77
C LEU A 351 36.65 -29.07 17.40
N SER A 352 36.50 -29.95 18.39
CA SER A 352 35.89 -31.27 18.22
C SER A 352 34.45 -31.18 17.72
N THR A 353 33.64 -30.31 18.33
CA THR A 353 32.24 -30.11 17.95
C THR A 353 32.14 -29.43 16.57
N GLN A 354 33.02 -28.46 16.27
CA GLN A 354 33.09 -27.85 14.94
C GLN A 354 33.38 -28.89 13.84
N ASN A 355 34.28 -29.84 14.09
CA ASN A 355 34.60 -30.89 13.12
C ASN A 355 33.40 -31.81 12.86
N VAL A 356 32.60 -32.12 13.88
CA VAL A 356 31.34 -32.87 13.69
C VAL A 356 30.39 -32.11 12.76
N PHE A 357 30.23 -30.81 12.94
CA PHE A 357 29.41 -30.01 12.03
C PHE A 357 29.97 -29.97 10.60
N ARG A 358 31.30 -29.82 10.43
CA ARG A 358 31.94 -29.88 9.10
C ARG A 358 31.68 -31.22 8.42
N ASP A 359 31.79 -32.32 9.15
CA ASP A 359 31.53 -33.67 8.64
C ASP A 359 30.07 -33.86 8.22
N VAL A 360 29.12 -33.39 9.04
CA VAL A 360 27.68 -33.44 8.73
C VAL A 360 27.37 -32.62 7.50
N ILE A 361 27.87 -31.38 7.41
CA ILE A 361 27.68 -30.54 6.22
C ILE A 361 28.27 -31.26 5.01
N GLY A 362 29.50 -31.78 5.12
CA GLY A 362 30.18 -32.52 4.06
C GLY A 362 29.35 -33.67 3.50
N LYS A 363 28.76 -34.50 4.36
CA LYS A 363 27.88 -35.62 3.99
C LYS A 363 26.55 -35.17 3.38
N SER A 364 26.05 -34.01 3.78
CA SER A 364 24.77 -33.48 3.31
C SER A 364 24.90 -32.54 2.11
N ARG A 365 26.11 -32.21 1.63
CA ARG A 365 26.35 -31.24 0.54
C ARG A 365 25.51 -31.50 -0.70
N ASP A 366 25.38 -32.76 -1.13
CA ASP A 366 24.62 -33.10 -2.35
C ASP A 366 23.13 -32.78 -2.24
N GLN A 367 22.57 -32.69 -1.03
CA GLN A 367 21.17 -32.29 -0.83
C GLN A 367 20.92 -30.84 -1.28
N LEU A 368 21.94 -29.99 -1.27
CA LEU A 368 21.84 -28.62 -1.78
C LEU A 368 21.51 -28.59 -3.28
N LYS A 369 21.94 -29.59 -4.07
CA LYS A 369 21.65 -29.66 -5.52
C LYS A 369 20.15 -29.70 -5.84
N ILE A 370 19.34 -30.16 -4.88
CA ILE A 370 17.89 -30.30 -5.02
C ILE A 370 17.20 -28.95 -4.80
N ILE A 371 17.87 -27.99 -4.15
CA ILE A 371 17.29 -26.70 -3.81
C ILE A 371 17.15 -25.83 -5.05
N ARG A 372 15.90 -25.48 -5.40
CA ARG A 372 15.58 -24.75 -6.63
C ARG A 372 15.69 -23.24 -6.44
N GLY A 373 16.11 -22.54 -7.50
CA GLY A 373 16.12 -21.07 -7.54
C GLY A 373 17.18 -20.40 -6.65
N ILE A 374 18.14 -21.16 -6.11
CA ILE A 374 19.28 -20.62 -5.34
C ILE A 374 20.58 -20.89 -6.11
N ARG A 375 21.49 -19.91 -6.09
CA ARG A 375 22.72 -19.89 -6.89
C ARG A 375 23.98 -19.72 -6.06
N PHE A 376 25.09 -20.21 -6.59
CA PHE A 376 26.43 -19.97 -6.05
C PHE A 376 26.96 -18.57 -6.42
N PRO A 377 28.07 -18.11 -5.81
CA PRO A 377 28.73 -18.70 -4.65
C PRO A 377 27.82 -18.68 -3.42
N ALA A 378 28.00 -19.66 -2.54
CA ALA A 378 27.22 -19.76 -1.32
C ALA A 378 28.14 -19.95 -0.12
N SER A 379 27.69 -19.50 1.05
CA SER A 379 28.35 -19.72 2.33
C SER A 379 27.35 -20.21 3.37
N ILE A 380 27.83 -21.06 4.27
CA ILE A 380 27.10 -21.49 5.46
C ILE A 380 27.89 -21.01 6.67
N GLN A 381 27.27 -20.18 7.50
CA GLN A 381 27.86 -19.72 8.74
C GLN A 381 27.03 -20.22 9.93
N LEU A 382 27.69 -20.92 10.85
CA LEU A 382 27.09 -21.39 12.09
C LEU A 382 27.76 -20.67 13.26
N ASP A 383 27.02 -19.78 13.92
CA ASP A 383 27.53 -18.97 15.02
C ASP A 383 26.86 -19.35 16.35
N PHE A 384 27.65 -19.93 17.25
CA PHE A 384 27.24 -20.32 18.60
C PHE A 384 27.85 -19.42 19.69
N SER A 385 28.46 -18.29 19.31
CA SER A 385 29.13 -17.40 20.27
C SER A 385 28.14 -16.59 21.12
N GLY A 386 26.92 -16.39 20.61
CA GLY A 386 25.85 -15.67 21.30
C GLY A 386 24.96 -16.57 22.16
N THR A 387 24.03 -15.93 22.89
CA THR A 387 23.05 -16.61 23.75
C THR A 387 22.11 -17.55 22.99
N HIS A 388 21.82 -17.22 21.73
CA HIS A 388 21.05 -18.06 20.82
C HIS A 388 21.89 -18.33 19.56
N PRO A 389 22.14 -19.62 19.23
CA PRO A 389 22.84 -19.96 18.00
C PRO A 389 22.14 -19.42 16.76
N MET A 390 22.91 -18.98 15.79
CA MET A 390 22.42 -18.47 14.51
C MET A 390 23.05 -19.23 13.35
N LEU A 391 22.21 -19.82 12.50
CA LEU A 391 22.61 -20.57 11.33
C LEU A 391 22.23 -19.78 10.08
N TYR A 392 23.22 -19.41 9.29
CA TYR A 392 23.09 -18.58 8.12
C TYR A 392 23.43 -19.35 6.86
N MET A 393 22.64 -19.14 5.82
CA MET A 393 23.02 -19.43 4.45
C MET A 393 22.99 -18.12 3.65
N THR A 394 24.11 -17.78 3.03
CA THR A 394 24.20 -16.68 2.06
C THR A 394 24.41 -17.27 0.68
N ALA A 395 23.63 -16.82 -0.29
CA ALA A 395 23.67 -17.32 -1.67
C ALA A 395 23.20 -16.23 -2.64
N TYR A 396 23.09 -16.55 -3.93
CA TYR A 396 22.63 -15.63 -4.97
C TYR A 396 21.28 -16.03 -5.56
N ILE A 397 20.61 -15.06 -6.20
CA ILE A 397 19.33 -15.25 -6.90
C ILE A 397 19.26 -14.39 -8.16
N ASN A 398 18.72 -14.97 -9.24
CA ASN A 398 18.30 -14.23 -10.42
C ASN A 398 16.78 -14.00 -10.36
N CYS A 399 16.37 -12.81 -9.92
CA CYS A 399 14.95 -12.48 -9.76
C CYS A 399 14.10 -12.71 -11.04
N GLU A 400 14.68 -12.53 -12.23
CA GLU A 400 13.93 -12.69 -13.49
C GLU A 400 13.59 -14.16 -13.80
N LYS A 401 14.43 -15.10 -13.36
CA LYS A 401 14.32 -16.54 -13.70
C LYS A 401 13.89 -17.42 -12.54
N ASP A 402 14.30 -17.06 -11.33
CA ASP A 402 14.21 -17.93 -10.16
C ASP A 402 13.03 -17.56 -9.24
N VAL A 403 12.37 -16.44 -9.49
CA VAL A 403 11.24 -15.93 -8.69
C VAL A 403 9.96 -15.99 -9.51
N GLN A 404 8.91 -16.55 -8.92
CA GLN A 404 7.57 -16.54 -9.50
C GLN A 404 6.75 -15.39 -8.90
N SER A 405 6.08 -14.60 -9.74
CA SER A 405 5.20 -13.52 -9.30
C SER A 405 3.74 -13.85 -9.57
N THR A 406 2.87 -13.69 -8.56
CA THR A 406 1.42 -13.82 -8.70
C THR A 406 0.75 -12.54 -8.19
N VAL A 407 -0.03 -11.88 -9.05
CA VAL A 407 -0.79 -10.68 -8.68
C VAL A 407 -2.09 -11.11 -8.00
N THR A 408 -2.37 -10.54 -6.83
CA THR A 408 -3.57 -10.79 -6.03
C THR A 408 -4.29 -9.47 -5.74
N ASP A 409 -5.54 -9.53 -5.27
CA ASP A 409 -6.31 -8.33 -4.93
C ASP A 409 -5.63 -7.47 -3.84
N SER A 410 -4.91 -8.13 -2.93
CA SER A 410 -4.21 -7.49 -1.81
C SER A 410 -2.80 -6.98 -2.14
N GLY A 411 -2.21 -7.38 -3.27
CA GLY A 411 -0.80 -7.12 -3.55
C GLY A 411 -0.16 -8.10 -4.54
N THR A 412 1.16 -8.06 -4.64
CA THR A 412 1.93 -9.00 -5.49
C THR A 412 2.70 -9.98 -4.60
N LEU A 413 2.46 -11.27 -4.81
CA LEU A 413 3.17 -12.36 -4.14
C LEU A 413 4.37 -12.79 -4.98
N PHE A 414 5.56 -12.75 -4.39
CA PHE A 414 6.80 -13.26 -4.95
C PHE A 414 7.20 -14.53 -4.21
N THR A 415 7.34 -15.63 -4.95
CA THR A 415 7.68 -16.94 -4.38
C THR A 415 9.07 -17.36 -4.84
N ILE A 416 9.92 -17.68 -3.86
CA ILE A 416 11.26 -18.21 -4.05
C ILE A 416 11.26 -19.65 -3.52
N GLU A 417 11.09 -20.63 -4.41
CA GLU A 417 10.86 -22.04 -4.02
C GLU A 417 11.94 -22.59 -3.08
N GLY A 418 13.21 -22.19 -3.26
CA GLY A 418 14.34 -22.72 -2.51
C GLY A 418 14.49 -22.21 -1.08
N VAL A 419 13.85 -21.11 -0.67
CA VAL A 419 14.09 -20.50 0.66
C VAL A 419 13.73 -21.44 1.79
N THR A 420 12.55 -22.06 1.72
CA THR A 420 12.11 -23.05 2.72
C THR A 420 13.01 -24.27 2.74
N GLN A 421 13.45 -24.74 1.56
CA GLN A 421 14.34 -25.89 1.47
C GLN A 421 15.72 -25.58 2.07
N ALA A 422 16.23 -24.36 1.88
CA ALA A 422 17.46 -23.89 2.51
C ALA A 422 17.35 -23.80 4.03
N MET A 423 16.24 -23.28 4.57
CA MET A 423 16.02 -23.28 6.03
C MET A 423 15.90 -24.69 6.61
N LEU A 424 15.15 -25.59 5.94
CA LEU A 424 15.07 -27.00 6.31
C LEU A 424 16.45 -27.66 6.31
N PHE A 425 17.28 -27.35 5.32
CA PHE A 425 18.64 -27.87 5.24
C PHE A 425 19.51 -27.43 6.43
N LEU A 426 19.46 -26.15 6.82
CA LEU A 426 20.16 -25.65 8.01
C LEU A 426 19.68 -26.34 9.30
N ASN A 427 18.37 -26.52 9.44
CA ASN A 427 17.78 -27.24 10.58
C ASN A 427 18.23 -28.72 10.61
N ARG A 428 18.25 -29.39 9.46
CA ARG A 428 18.73 -30.78 9.34
C ARG A 428 20.20 -30.92 9.75
N ILE A 429 21.07 -30.01 9.30
CA ILE A 429 22.48 -29.97 9.72
C ILE A 429 22.57 -29.86 11.25
N LYS A 430 21.84 -28.90 11.84
CA LYS A 430 21.82 -28.70 13.28
C LYS A 430 21.41 -29.98 14.00
N LYS A 431 20.27 -30.59 13.63
CA LYS A 431 19.75 -31.80 14.28
C LYS A 431 20.73 -32.98 14.17
N ALA A 432 21.30 -33.21 12.98
CA ALA A 432 22.26 -34.29 12.75
C ALA A 432 23.57 -34.09 13.55
N ALA A 433 24.06 -32.86 13.63
CA ALA A 433 25.23 -32.52 14.45
C ALA A 433 24.93 -32.67 15.95
N SER A 434 23.79 -32.16 16.44
CA SER A 434 23.36 -32.32 17.83
C SER A 434 23.32 -33.78 18.26
N LYS A 435 22.74 -34.66 17.43
CA LYS A 435 22.67 -36.09 17.70
C LYS A 435 24.08 -36.70 17.81
N SER A 436 24.95 -36.38 16.85
CA SER A 436 26.34 -36.86 16.81
C SER A 436 27.19 -36.37 17.99
N VAL A 437 26.88 -35.19 18.54
CA VAL A 437 27.56 -34.60 19.70
C VAL A 437 27.05 -35.20 21.01
N GLN A 438 25.74 -35.42 21.15
CA GLN A 438 25.16 -36.08 22.33
C GLN A 438 25.68 -37.51 22.49
N GLU A 439 25.87 -38.24 21.38
CA GLU A 439 26.46 -39.58 21.38
C GLU A 439 27.94 -39.59 21.82
N LYS A 440 28.67 -38.47 21.69
CA LYS A 440 30.10 -38.35 22.02
C LYS A 440 30.39 -37.65 23.35
N THR A 441 29.51 -36.74 23.77
CA THR A 441 29.69 -35.86 24.94
C THR A 441 28.33 -35.52 25.52
N ALA A 442 27.97 -36.12 26.65
CA ALA A 442 26.66 -35.95 27.32
C ALA A 442 26.36 -34.52 27.83
N SER A 443 27.31 -33.59 27.71
CA SER A 443 27.28 -32.27 28.36
C SER A 443 26.92 -31.09 27.45
N GLU A 444 27.00 -31.20 26.12
CA GLU A 444 26.72 -30.09 25.21
C GLU A 444 25.31 -30.20 24.61
N LYS A 445 24.33 -29.57 25.26
CA LYS A 445 22.97 -29.44 24.71
C LYS A 445 22.93 -28.24 23.75
N ILE A 446 22.77 -28.51 22.46
CA ILE A 446 22.66 -27.45 21.45
C ILE A 446 21.31 -26.73 21.63
N ALA A 447 21.37 -25.45 21.97
CA ALA A 447 20.20 -24.60 22.27
C ALA A 447 19.30 -24.38 21.03
N LEU A 448 18.14 -23.75 21.27
CA LEU A 448 17.23 -23.31 20.21
C LEU A 448 17.94 -22.32 19.29
N ALA A 449 17.81 -22.51 17.98
CA ALA A 449 18.53 -21.72 16.99
C ALA A 449 17.62 -20.81 16.14
N ALA A 450 18.18 -19.70 15.69
CA ALA A 450 17.63 -18.88 14.62
C ALA A 450 18.24 -19.29 13.27
N TYR A 451 17.41 -19.32 12.24
CA TYR A 451 17.78 -19.65 10.87
C TYR A 451 17.68 -18.40 10.01
N VAL A 452 18.69 -18.15 9.18
CA VAL A 452 18.75 -16.98 8.31
C VAL A 452 19.13 -17.42 6.91
N VAL A 453 18.36 -17.00 5.92
CA VAL A 453 18.67 -17.23 4.49
C VAL A 453 18.75 -15.88 3.82
N ARG A 454 19.93 -15.52 3.31
CA ARG A 454 20.18 -14.27 2.59
C ARG A 454 20.49 -14.56 1.13
N LEU A 455 19.74 -13.94 0.22
CA LEU A 455 19.90 -14.10 -1.22
C LEU A 455 20.29 -12.76 -1.86
N HIS A 456 21.46 -12.75 -2.49
CA HIS A 456 22.02 -11.61 -3.20
C HIS A 456 21.55 -11.59 -4.66
N LYS A 457 20.96 -10.46 -5.07
CA LYS A 457 20.73 -10.15 -6.48
C LYS A 457 22.01 -9.58 -7.10
N SER A 458 22.69 -8.71 -6.35
CA SER A 458 23.97 -8.08 -6.68
C SER A 458 24.86 -8.06 -5.42
N ALA A 459 26.03 -7.39 -5.48
CA ALA A 459 26.88 -7.24 -4.30
C ALA A 459 26.15 -6.50 -3.16
N ASP A 460 25.40 -5.45 -3.51
CA ASP A 460 24.78 -4.52 -2.56
C ASP A 460 23.28 -4.79 -2.36
N ASP A 461 22.65 -5.47 -3.32
CA ASP A 461 21.23 -5.80 -3.26
C ASP A 461 21.01 -7.23 -2.77
N TYR A 462 20.26 -7.37 -1.66
CA TYR A 462 19.92 -8.68 -1.12
C TYR A 462 18.60 -8.68 -0.35
N ILE A 463 18.03 -9.88 -0.21
CA ILE A 463 16.89 -10.17 0.66
C ILE A 463 17.31 -11.12 1.77
N THR A 464 16.82 -10.91 2.99
CA THR A 464 17.09 -11.76 4.15
C THR A 464 15.78 -12.27 4.76
N PHE A 465 15.67 -13.60 4.86
CA PHE A 465 14.58 -14.31 5.51
C PHE A 465 15.03 -14.83 6.86
N TYR A 466 14.12 -14.79 7.84
CA TYR A 466 14.36 -15.24 9.19
C TYR A 466 13.41 -16.36 9.57
N GLY A 467 13.94 -17.38 10.24
CA GLY A 467 13.18 -18.44 10.87
C GLY A 467 13.69 -18.71 12.28
N LYS A 468 12.87 -19.35 13.09
CA LYS A 468 13.21 -19.84 14.43
C LYS A 468 12.70 -21.25 14.59
N GLU A 469 13.37 -22.02 15.44
CA GLU A 469 12.90 -23.35 15.79
C GLU A 469 11.55 -23.27 16.53
N SER A 470 10.61 -24.16 16.19
CA SER A 470 9.31 -24.22 16.86
C SER A 470 9.43 -24.98 18.18
N MET A 471 8.92 -24.42 19.28
CA MET A 471 8.91 -25.10 20.58
C MET A 471 7.82 -26.18 20.69
N GLU A 472 6.82 -26.16 19.80
CA GLU A 472 5.64 -27.02 19.88
C GLU A 472 5.81 -28.39 19.21
N SER A 473 6.90 -28.60 18.47
CA SER A 473 7.13 -29.85 17.76
C SER A 473 8.51 -30.41 18.10
N GLN A 474 8.54 -31.41 18.98
CA GLN A 474 9.76 -32.18 19.24
C GLN A 474 9.95 -33.33 18.23
N ASP A 475 8.89 -33.75 17.51
CA ASP A 475 8.91 -35.01 16.74
C ASP A 475 8.69 -34.91 15.21
N SER A 476 8.39 -33.75 14.62
CA SER A 476 8.31 -33.62 13.15
C SER A 476 9.62 -33.18 12.48
N GLU A 477 9.82 -33.58 11.21
CA GLU A 477 11.01 -33.22 10.43
C GLU A 477 11.06 -31.71 10.10
N GLU A 478 9.96 -30.98 10.24
CA GLU A 478 9.75 -29.58 9.82
C GLU A 478 9.57 -28.61 11.01
N ASN A 479 10.50 -28.58 11.96
CA ASN A 479 10.32 -27.80 13.20
C ASN A 479 10.95 -26.41 13.14
N PHE A 480 10.68 -25.64 12.10
CA PHE A 480 10.99 -24.21 12.12
C PHE A 480 9.80 -23.40 11.65
N SER A 481 9.60 -22.25 12.27
CA SER A 481 8.61 -21.25 11.88
C SER A 481 9.34 -20.02 11.34
N TYR A 482 8.79 -19.44 10.28
CA TYR A 482 9.26 -18.14 9.80
C TYR A 482 8.87 -17.04 10.78
N TYR A 483 9.66 -15.97 10.78
CA TYR A 483 9.19 -14.70 11.31
C TYR A 483 8.17 -14.07 10.36
N ASP A 484 7.35 -13.18 10.88
CA ASP A 484 6.36 -12.37 10.16
C ASP A 484 6.99 -11.15 9.47
N PHE A 485 8.27 -11.23 9.12
CA PHE A 485 9.00 -10.18 8.42
C PHE A 485 10.18 -10.72 7.61
N PHE A 486 10.65 -9.90 6.66
CA PHE A 486 11.92 -10.07 5.96
C PHE A 486 12.61 -8.70 5.81
N ASP A 487 13.90 -8.71 5.53
CA ASP A 487 14.67 -7.48 5.29
C ASP A 487 15.15 -7.42 3.83
N LEU A 488 15.13 -6.23 3.23
CA LEU A 488 15.66 -5.95 1.88
C LEU A 488 16.72 -4.84 1.93
N SER A 489 17.77 -5.01 1.16
CA SER A 489 18.78 -4.00 0.83
C SER A 489 18.73 -3.76 -0.69
N VAL A 490 18.61 -2.50 -1.11
CA VAL A 490 18.56 -2.10 -2.53
C VAL A 490 19.31 -0.77 -2.71
N ASN A 491 20.17 -0.66 -3.71
CA ASN A 491 20.89 0.57 -4.09
C ASN A 491 21.61 1.25 -2.90
N ASP A 492 22.43 0.51 -2.17
CA ASP A 492 23.19 0.99 -1.00
C ASP A 492 22.32 1.50 0.18
N GLN A 493 21.01 1.30 0.16
CA GLN A 493 20.16 1.58 1.31
C GLN A 493 20.35 0.52 2.40
N LYS A 494 20.33 0.97 3.67
CA LYS A 494 20.40 0.09 4.84
C LYS A 494 19.21 -0.89 4.86
N ASP A 495 19.43 -2.10 5.40
CA ASP A 495 18.39 -3.12 5.64
C ASP A 495 17.04 -2.52 6.06
N VAL A 496 16.07 -2.57 5.14
CA VAL A 496 14.69 -2.13 5.36
C VAL A 496 13.83 -3.34 5.68
N ARG A 497 13.10 -3.29 6.81
CA ARG A 497 12.22 -4.37 7.26
C ARG A 497 10.81 -4.27 6.68
N PHE A 498 10.32 -5.39 6.17
CA PHE A 498 9.01 -5.55 5.57
C PHE A 498 8.15 -6.50 6.40
N PRO A 499 6.89 -6.15 6.71
CA PRO A 499 5.95 -7.11 7.28
C PRO A 499 5.64 -8.21 6.26
N ASN A 500 5.42 -9.42 6.75
CA ASN A 500 5.13 -10.58 5.90
C ASN A 500 4.27 -11.62 6.62
N LYS A 501 3.69 -12.52 5.86
CA LYS A 501 3.19 -13.77 6.44
C LYS A 501 4.39 -14.64 6.85
N PRO A 502 4.27 -15.46 7.91
CA PRO A 502 5.33 -16.39 8.31
C PRO A 502 5.54 -17.47 7.23
N SER A 503 6.26 -17.12 6.16
CA SER A 503 6.49 -17.94 4.98
C SER A 503 7.77 -17.53 4.26
N GLY A 504 8.29 -18.43 3.41
CA GLY A 504 9.42 -18.15 2.50
C GLY A 504 9.03 -17.36 1.24
N SER A 505 7.77 -16.96 1.11
CA SER A 505 7.30 -16.07 0.04
C SER A 505 7.17 -14.65 0.55
N VAL A 506 7.29 -13.67 -0.34
CA VAL A 506 7.21 -12.24 -0.04
C VAL A 506 5.89 -11.68 -0.58
N MET A 507 5.09 -11.08 0.29
CA MET A 507 3.90 -10.33 -0.13
C MET A 507 4.18 -8.83 -0.08
N LEU A 508 4.13 -8.15 -1.23
CA LEU A 508 4.14 -6.69 -1.29
C LEU A 508 2.70 -6.19 -1.31
N LEU A 509 2.27 -5.52 -0.25
CA LEU A 509 0.88 -5.10 -0.02
C LEU A 509 0.52 -3.86 -0.82
N LYS A 510 -0.69 -3.79 -1.37
CA LYS A 510 -1.14 -2.65 -2.20
C LYS A 510 -1.51 -1.38 -1.41
N SER A 511 -1.26 -1.32 -0.10
CA SER A 511 -1.71 -0.21 0.75
C SER A 511 -0.90 1.08 0.58
N GLU A 512 -1.58 2.23 0.69
CA GLU A 512 -1.03 3.58 0.51
C GLU A 512 0.12 3.93 1.47
N ASN A 513 0.11 3.41 2.70
CA ASN A 513 1.14 3.70 3.71
C ASN A 513 2.49 2.98 3.49
N GLU A 514 2.62 2.15 2.44
CA GLU A 514 3.85 1.41 2.12
C GLU A 514 4.37 1.72 0.70
N SER A 515 4.05 2.88 0.12
CA SER A 515 4.42 3.25 -1.26
C SER A 515 5.94 3.13 -1.52
N GLU A 516 6.78 3.65 -0.63
CA GLU A 516 8.25 3.54 -0.73
C GLU A 516 8.74 2.09 -0.60
N LYS A 517 8.20 1.34 0.35
CA LYS A 517 8.53 -0.08 0.55
C LYS A 517 8.13 -0.90 -0.68
N ASN A 518 6.95 -0.65 -1.25
CA ASN A 518 6.52 -1.28 -2.48
C ASN A 518 7.41 -0.94 -3.67
N LEU A 519 7.82 0.32 -3.82
CA LEU A 519 8.77 0.71 -4.86
C LEU A 519 10.11 -0.01 -4.69
N LEU A 520 10.63 -0.11 -3.46
CA LEU A 520 11.86 -0.85 -3.16
C LEU A 520 11.72 -2.35 -3.46
N GLY A 521 10.64 -2.98 -3.00
CA GLY A 521 10.37 -4.39 -3.28
C GLY A 521 10.19 -4.65 -4.78
N MET A 522 9.48 -3.77 -5.49
CA MET A 522 9.33 -3.86 -6.94
C MET A 522 10.65 -3.56 -7.68
N SER A 523 11.56 -2.76 -7.13
CA SER A 523 12.90 -2.56 -7.71
C SER A 523 13.78 -3.80 -7.54
N PHE A 524 13.66 -4.48 -6.40
CA PHE A 524 14.38 -5.72 -6.15
C PHE A 524 13.87 -6.87 -7.04
N PHE A 525 12.55 -7.10 -7.09
CA PHE A 525 11.94 -8.21 -7.83
C PHE A 525 11.56 -7.90 -9.29
N GLY A 526 11.47 -6.62 -9.66
CA GLY A 526 11.04 -6.18 -10.99
C GLY A 526 12.09 -6.39 -12.09
N LYS A 527 11.61 -6.31 -13.33
CA LYS A 527 12.39 -6.45 -14.57
C LYS A 527 13.00 -5.13 -15.02
#